data_AF-J9FI77-F1
#
_entry.id   AF-J9FI77-F1
#
_cell.length_a   1.000
_cell.length_b   1.000
_cell.length_c   1.000
_cell.angle_alpha   90.00
_cell.angle_beta   90.00
_cell.angle_gamma   90.00
#
_symmetry.space_group_name_H-M   'P 1'
#
loop_
_entity.id
_entity.type
_entity.pdbx_description
1 polymer ?
#
loop_
_entity_poly.entity_id
_entity_poly.type
_entity_poly.pdbx_seq_one_letter_code
_entity_poly.pdbx_strand_id
1 'polypeptide(L)' 'MRGVAEKVKLYTDIPVSVGIAPTKTLAKIGSKFAKKYKGYRSVCMIDSEEKRRKALDLFDLSDVWGIGKHT' A
#
# COMPACT_ATOMS: atom_id res chain seq x y z
N MET A 1 -8.17 0.58 -10.97
CA MET A 1 -7.59 1.32 -9.83
C MET A 1 -6.55 2.38 -10.22
N ARG A 2 -5.65 2.15 -11.20
CA ARG A 2 -4.74 3.22 -11.68
C ARG A 2 -5.47 4.48 -12.15
N GLY A 3 -6.56 4.31 -12.91
CA GLY A 3 -7.40 5.44 -13.32
C GLY A 3 -7.98 6.25 -12.15
N VAL A 4 -8.11 5.68 -10.95
CA VAL A 4 -8.53 6.45 -9.76
C VAL A 4 -7.39 7.35 -9.29
N ALA A 5 -6.18 6.81 -9.15
CA ALA A 5 -5.00 7.60 -8.75
C ALA A 5 -4.69 8.71 -9.78
N GLU A 6 -4.84 8.41 -11.07
CA GLU A 6 -4.67 9.39 -12.16
C GLU A 6 -5.75 10.47 -12.13
N LYS A 7 -7.04 10.11 -11.94
CA LYS A 7 -8.13 11.08 -11.81
C LYS A 7 -7.97 11.99 -10.60
N VAL A 8 -7.58 11.43 -9.45
CA VAL A 8 -7.32 12.25 -8.25
C VAL A 8 -6.18 13.24 -8.53
N LYS A 9 -5.09 12.77 -9.14
CA LYS A 9 -4.00 13.66 -9.55
C LYS A 9 -4.49 14.75 -10.52
N LEU A 10 -5.29 14.40 -11.53
CA LEU A 10 -5.81 15.36 -12.51
C LEU A 10 -6.72 16.43 -11.88
N TYR A 11 -7.58 16.05 -10.93
CA TYR A 11 -8.56 16.96 -10.34
C TYR A 11 -8.05 17.75 -9.14
N THR A 12 -6.98 17.29 -8.48
CA THR A 12 -6.50 17.89 -7.23
C THR A 12 -5.04 18.32 -7.27
N ASP A 13 -4.30 17.97 -8.34
CA ASP A 13 -2.84 18.09 -8.46
C ASP A 13 -2.04 17.33 -7.38
N ILE A 14 -2.71 16.54 -6.54
CA ILE A 14 -2.08 15.79 -5.45
C ILE A 14 -1.96 14.30 -5.85
N PRO A 15 -0.75 13.75 -5.93
CA PRO A 15 -0.55 12.34 -6.23
C PRO A 15 -0.93 11.47 -5.02
N VAL A 16 -1.69 10.41 -5.27
CA VAL A 16 -2.09 9.43 -4.25
C VAL A 16 -1.54 8.04 -4.55
N SER A 17 -1.37 7.23 -3.50
CA SER A 17 -1.00 5.82 -3.59
C SER A 17 -2.15 4.94 -3.11
N VAL A 18 -2.39 3.84 -3.83
CA VAL A 18 -3.54 2.95 -3.60
C VAL A 18 -3.06 1.54 -3.34
N GLY A 19 -3.53 0.95 -2.24
CA GLY A 19 -3.31 -0.46 -1.92
C GLY A 19 -4.60 -1.26 -2.05
N ILE A 20 -4.53 -2.44 -2.64
CA ILE A 20 -5.69 -3.33 -2.87
C ILE A 20 -5.35 -4.69 -2.29
N ALA A 21 -6.16 -5.19 -1.36
CA ALA A 21 -5.99 -6.50 -0.74
C ALA A 21 -7.29 -6.99 -0.09
N PRO A 22 -7.41 -8.29 0.26
CA PRO A 22 -8.59 -8.85 0.92
C PRO A 22 -8.92 -8.25 2.30
N THR A 23 -7.94 -7.67 3.00
CA THR A 23 -8.14 -7.07 4.33
C THR A 23 -7.63 -5.63 4.38
N LYS A 24 -8.19 -4.83 5.29
CA LYS A 24 -7.79 -3.42 5.51
C LYS A 24 -6.31 -3.29 5.85
N THR A 25 -5.78 -4.19 6.68
CA THR A 25 -4.37 -4.20 7.09
C THR A 25 -3.44 -4.45 5.91
N LEU A 26 -3.74 -5.47 5.09
CA LEU A 26 -2.94 -5.75 3.89
C LEU A 26 -3.07 -4.62 2.86
N ALA A 27 -4.25 -4.02 2.72
CA ALA A 27 -4.44 -2.89 1.81
C ALA A 27 -3.60 -1.67 2.24
N LYS A 28 -3.49 -1.39 3.54
CA LYS A 28 -2.57 -0.36 4.06
C LYS A 28 -1.12 -0.67 3.72
N ILE A 29 -0.68 -1.91 3.94
CA ILE A 29 0.68 -2.36 3.60
C ILE A 29 0.94 -2.14 2.11
N GLY A 30 0.00 -2.55 1.25
CA GLY A 30 0.04 -2.30 -0.19
C GLY A 30 0.16 -0.81 -0.53
N SER A 31 -0.63 0.06 0.10
CA SER A 31 -0.55 1.51 -0.14
C SER A 31 0.83 2.07 0.25
N LYS A 32 1.41 1.61 1.36
CA LYS A 32 2.78 2.00 1.75
C LYS A 32 3.81 1.56 0.72
N PHE A 33 3.72 0.34 0.20
CA PHE A 33 4.62 -0.12 -0.87
C PHE A 33 4.41 0.59 -2.20
N ALA A 34 3.16 0.90 -2.56
CA ALA A 34 2.84 1.70 -3.73
C ALA A 34 3.50 3.09 -3.68
N LYS A 35 3.58 3.68 -2.47
CA LYS A 35 4.28 4.94 -2.21
C LYS A 35 5.80 4.79 -2.21
N LYS A 36 6.32 3.73 -1.57
CA LYS A 36 7.77 3.51 -1.37
C LYS A 36 8.48 3.10 -2.67
N TYR A 37 7.87 2.25 -3.49
CA TYR A 37 8.52 1.68 -4.68
C TYR A 37 7.84 2.16 -5.96
N LYS A 38 8.56 2.99 -6.73
CA LYS A 38 8.06 3.58 -8.00
C LYS A 38 7.59 2.53 -9.02
N GLY A 39 8.12 1.31 -8.97
CA GLY A 39 7.73 0.20 -9.85
C GLY A 39 6.25 -0.17 -9.80
N TYR A 40 5.56 0.13 -8.69
CA TYR A 40 4.11 -0.11 -8.56
C TYR A 40 3.26 0.91 -9.32
N ARG A 41 3.82 2.04 -9.77
CA ARG A 41 3.08 3.12 -10.45
C ARG A 41 1.86 3.56 -9.64
N SER A 42 2.10 3.90 -8.37
CA SER A 42 1.11 4.36 -7.40
C SER A 42 0.01 3.36 -7.00
N VAL A 43 0.05 2.11 -7.49
CA VAL A 43 -0.95 1.08 -7.14
C VAL A 43 -0.28 -0.26 -6.86
N CYS A 44 -0.44 -0.78 -5.65
CA CYS A 44 0.06 -2.09 -5.25
C CYS A 44 -1.12 -3.01 -4.89
N MET A 45 -1.08 -4.24 -5.39
CA MET A 45 -2.11 -5.26 -5.16
C MET A 45 -1.50 -6.50 -4.51
N ILE A 46 -2.09 -6.91 -3.39
CA ILE A 46 -1.73 -8.11 -2.63
C ILE A 46 -2.94 -9.06 -2.68
N ASP A 47 -2.95 -9.92 -3.69
CA ASP A 47 -4.07 -10.81 -4.07
C ASP A 47 -3.71 -12.30 -4.04
N SER A 48 -2.45 -12.63 -3.75
CA SER A 48 -1.98 -14.01 -3.63
C SER A 48 -1.30 -14.25 -2.28
N GLU A 49 -1.28 -15.51 -1.86
CA GLU A 49 -0.61 -15.93 -0.63
C GLU A 49 0.91 -15.63 -0.67
N GLU A 50 1.53 -15.82 -1.83
CA GLU A 50 2.95 -15.50 -2.03
C GLU A 50 3.22 -13.99 -1.84
N LYS A 51 2.40 -13.13 -2.46
CA LYS A 51 2.51 -11.67 -2.28
C LYS A 51 2.21 -11.28 -0.84
N ARG A 52 1.28 -11.95 -0.17
CA ARG A 52 0.95 -11.71 1.24
C ARG A 52 2.14 -12.00 2.13
N ARG A 53 2.75 -13.18 2.01
CA ARG A 53 3.93 -13.56 2.80
C ARG A 53 5.08 -12.60 2.57
N LYS A 54 5.45 -12.37 1.30
CA LYS A 54 6.51 -11.43 0.95
C LYS A 54 6.24 -10.01 1.47
N ALA A 55 4.99 -9.57 1.44
CA ALA A 55 4.62 -8.25 1.93
C ALA A 55 4.77 -8.14 3.45
N LEU A 56 4.36 -9.17 4.19
CA LEU A 56 4.47 -9.22 5.65
C LEU A 56 5.94 -9.33 6.10
N ASP A 57 6.75 -10.15 5.41
CA ASP A 57 8.17 -10.33 5.72
C ASP A 57 8.98 -9.03 5.54
N LEU A 58 8.58 -8.18 4.60
CA LEU A 58 9.25 -6.91 4.29
C LEU A 58 8.70 -5.71 5.07
N PHE A 59 7.59 -5.88 5.81
CA PHE A 59 6.93 -4.77 6.48
C PHE A 59 7.47 -4.58 7.89
N ASP A 60 7.82 -3.35 8.24
CA ASP A 60 8.30 -3.04 9.58
C ASP A 60 7.16 -3.15 10.60
N LEU A 61 7.43 -3.78 11.74
CA LEU A 61 6.48 -3.86 12.85
C LEU A 61 6.09 -2.46 13.34
N SER A 62 7.01 -1.49 13.31
CA SER A 62 6.71 -0.10 13.73
C SER A 62 5.70 0.61 12.82
N ASP A 63 5.43 0.06 11.63
CA ASP A 63 4.49 0.63 10.67
C ASP A 63 3.07 0.03 10.76
N VAL A 64 2.90 -1.00 11.58
CA VAL A 64 1.62 -1.64 11.83
C VAL A 64 0.76 -0.69 12.67
N TRP A 65 -0.47 -0.42 12.23
CA TRP A 65 -1.38 0.42 13.03
C TRP A 65 -1.64 -0.22 14.39
N GLY A 66 -1.47 0.56 15.44
CA GLY A 66 -1.66 0.12 16.82
C GLY A 66 -0.41 -0.44 17.50
N ILE A 67 0.70 -0.61 16.77
CA ILE A 67 2.00 -0.98 17.37
C ILE A 67 2.85 0.29 17.51
N GLY A 68 3.08 0.70 18.75
CA GLY A 68 3.90 1.87 19.07
C GLY A 68 5.36 1.50 19.32
N LYS A 69 6.21 2.51 19.48
CA LYS A 69 7.66 2.33 19.77
C LYS A 69 7.95 1.56 21.07
N HIS A 70 6.99 1.52 22.00
CA HIS A 70 7.12 0.95 23.34
C HIS A 70 6.26 -0.30 23.56
N THR A 71 5.66 -0.83 22.49
CA THR A 71 4.99 -2.13 22.47
C THR A 71 6.01 -3.18 22.05
#